data_AF-A0A938M7B4-F1
#
_entry.id   AF-A0A938M7B4-F1
#
_cell.length_a   1.000
_cell.length_b   1.000
_cell.length_c   1.000
_cell.angle_alpha   90.00
_cell.angle_beta   90.00
_cell.angle_gamma   90.00
#
_symmetry.space_group_name_H-M   'P 1'
#
loop_
_entity.id
_entity.type
_entity.pdbx_description
1 polymer ?
#
loop_
_entity_poly.entity_id
_entity_poly.type
_entity_poly.pdbx_seq_one_letter_code
_entity_poly.pdbx_strand_id
1 'polypeptide(L)'
;MTGENKAFAGTDSLLLRGAGLSPGLVDDLLRMNPWWQGKPMPPLPPIRRHLVGQMDARLERALAPITVLRGPRQIGKTTAHLQLIRDLLGRGVAPARILRLQCDELPEIRRLPEPILRVVDWFERAILKKTLNEAAHE
;
A
#
# COMPACT_ATOMS: atom_id res chain seq x y z
N MET A 1 19.91 16.71 5.23
CA MET A 1 20.27 16.02 3.98
C MET A 1 18.97 15.60 3.34
N THR A 2 18.55 16.42 2.40
CA THR A 2 17.14 16.66 2.04
C THR A 2 17.06 16.35 0.56
N GLY A 3 16.88 15.06 0.24
CA GLY A 3 16.81 14.56 -1.12
C GLY A 3 15.41 13.99 -1.37
N GLU A 4 14.69 14.64 -2.28
CA GLU A 4 13.69 14.00 -3.15
C GLU A 4 12.44 13.39 -2.49
N ASN A 5 11.57 14.23 -1.92
CA ASN A 5 10.17 13.86 -1.65
C ASN A 5 9.19 14.72 -2.47
N LYS A 6 9.59 15.12 -3.69
CA LYS A 6 8.83 16.03 -4.55
C LYS A 6 8.18 15.36 -5.77
N ALA A 7 8.49 14.08 -6.05
CA ALA A 7 8.12 13.45 -7.31
C ALA A 7 6.68 12.92 -7.40
N PHE A 8 6.00 12.66 -6.28
CA PHE A 8 4.64 12.08 -6.33
C PHE A 8 3.49 13.11 -6.28
N ALA A 9 3.79 14.39 -6.03
CA ALA A 9 2.78 15.44 -5.89
C ALA A 9 2.05 15.81 -7.21
N GLY A 10 2.41 15.19 -8.34
CA GLY A 10 1.91 15.55 -9.67
C GLY A 10 1.43 14.36 -10.52
N THR A 11 1.23 13.17 -9.96
CA THR A 11 0.69 12.04 -10.73
C THR A 11 -0.77 12.32 -11.07
N ASP A 12 -1.00 12.81 -12.29
CA ASP A 12 -2.32 13.18 -12.79
C ASP A 12 -3.31 12.02 -12.58
N SER A 13 -4.36 12.29 -11.80
CA SER A 13 -5.42 11.33 -11.51
C SER A 13 -6.08 10.75 -12.77
N LEU A 14 -6.03 11.49 -13.89
CA LEU A 14 -6.47 10.97 -15.19
C LEU A 14 -5.53 9.89 -15.75
N LEU A 15 -4.21 10.02 -15.58
CA LEU A 15 -3.24 9.01 -16.03
C LEU A 15 -3.40 7.68 -15.28
N LEU A 16 -3.84 7.74 -14.01
CA LEU A 16 -4.06 6.56 -13.19
C LEU A 16 -5.30 5.75 -13.61
N ARG A 17 -6.28 6.39 -14.26
CA ARG A 17 -7.57 5.78 -14.64
C ARG A 17 -7.52 4.98 -15.95
N GLY A 18 -6.47 5.11 -16.76
CA GLY A 18 -6.36 4.48 -18.09
C GLY A 18 -5.84 3.04 -18.12
N ALA A 19 -5.50 2.44 -16.97
CA ALA A 19 -4.67 1.23 -16.90
C ALA A 19 -5.43 -0.08 -16.58
N GLY A 20 -6.66 -0.24 -17.08
CA GLY A 20 -7.36 -1.53 -17.11
C GLY A 20 -8.19 -1.90 -15.88
N LEU A 21 -8.17 -1.09 -14.82
CA LEU A 21 -9.16 -1.16 -13.73
C LEU A 21 -10.30 -0.18 -13.98
N SER A 22 -11.48 -0.47 -13.42
CA SER A 22 -12.61 0.48 -13.46
C SER A 22 -12.23 1.79 -12.76
N PRO A 23 -12.76 2.94 -13.21
CA PRO A 23 -12.50 4.22 -12.54
C PRO A 23 -12.88 4.23 -11.05
N GLY A 24 -13.98 3.55 -10.69
CA GLY A 24 -14.42 3.43 -9.30
C GLY A 24 -13.40 2.68 -8.44
N LEU A 25 -12.90 1.54 -8.92
CA LEU A 25 -11.87 0.78 -8.21
C LEU A 25 -10.56 1.58 -8.08
N VAL A 26 -10.18 2.33 -9.10
CA VAL A 26 -9.01 3.24 -9.02
C VAL A 26 -9.21 4.28 -7.92
N ASP A 27 -10.39 4.89 -7.84
CA ASP A 27 -10.69 5.88 -6.80
C ASP A 27 -10.65 5.28 -5.39
N ASP A 28 -11.11 4.05 -5.22
CA ASP A 28 -11.03 3.34 -3.95
C ASP A 28 -9.58 3.00 -3.57
N LEU A 29 -8.76 2.56 -4.55
CA LEU A 29 -7.33 2.34 -4.34
C LEU A 29 -6.63 3.63 -3.91
N LEU A 30 -6.90 4.76 -4.58
CA LEU A 30 -6.35 6.06 -4.21
C LEU A 30 -6.77 6.48 -2.79
N ARG A 31 -8.02 6.23 -2.41
CA ARG A 31 -8.54 6.54 -1.06
C ARG A 31 -7.89 5.69 0.03
N MET A 32 -7.62 4.41 -0.26
CA MET A 32 -6.94 3.50 0.67
C MET A 32 -5.44 3.79 0.84
N ASN A 33 -4.84 4.49 -0.13
CA ASN A 33 -3.41 4.78 -0.20
C ASN A 33 -3.15 6.29 -0.32
N PRO A 34 -3.58 7.11 0.66
CA PRO A 34 -3.48 8.57 0.56
C PRO A 34 -2.05 9.08 0.43
N TRP A 35 -1.06 8.32 0.90
CA TRP A 35 0.37 8.65 0.80
C TRP A 35 0.86 8.76 -0.64
N TRP A 36 0.23 8.10 -1.61
CA TRP A 36 0.56 8.33 -3.02
C TRP A 36 0.35 9.81 -3.35
N GLN A 37 -0.74 10.43 -2.93
CA GLN A 37 -1.01 11.84 -3.23
C GLN A 37 -0.45 12.82 -2.19
N GLY A 38 0.45 12.37 -1.31
CA GLY A 38 0.94 13.18 -0.18
C GLY A 38 -0.15 13.57 0.82
N LYS A 39 -1.30 12.88 0.81
CA LYS A 39 -2.43 13.14 1.71
C LYS A 39 -2.20 12.44 3.06
N PRO A 40 -2.78 12.97 4.16
CA PRO A 40 -2.66 12.35 5.47
C PRO A 40 -3.31 10.97 5.51
N MET A 41 -2.74 10.07 6.31
CA MET A 41 -3.36 8.80 6.66
C MET A 41 -4.57 9.00 7.58
N PRO A 42 -5.50 8.04 7.64
CA PRO A 42 -6.55 8.04 8.66
C PRO A 42 -5.95 8.16 10.08
N PRO A 43 -6.64 8.85 11.01
CA PRO A 43 -6.14 8.99 12.37
C PRO A 43 -5.94 7.61 13.01
N LEU A 44 -4.77 7.42 13.61
CA LEU A 44 -4.40 6.17 14.26
C LEU A 44 -4.47 6.33 15.78
N PRO A 45 -4.95 5.30 16.51
CA PRO A 45 -4.91 5.30 17.96
C PRO A 45 -3.48 5.56 18.46
N PRO A 46 -3.31 6.33 19.55
CA PRO A 46 -1.99 6.63 20.12
C PRO A 46 -1.32 5.36 20.66
N ILE A 47 -2.11 4.39 21.13
CA ILE A 47 -1.61 3.12 21.65
C ILE A 47 -1.06 2.27 20.50
N ARG A 48 0.23 1.93 20.59
CA ARG A 48 0.91 1.04 19.65
C ARG A 48 0.45 -0.41 19.86
N ARG A 49 0.07 -1.09 18.77
CA ARG A 49 -0.29 -2.53 18.84
C ARG A 49 0.99 -3.36 19.02
N HIS A 50 0.93 -4.35 19.90
CA HIS A 50 2.07 -5.23 20.22
C HIS A 50 2.65 -5.98 18.99
N LEU A 51 1.83 -6.20 17.96
CA LEU A 51 2.24 -6.92 16.75
C LEU A 51 3.10 -6.09 15.81
N VAL A 52 3.08 -4.75 15.90
CA VAL A 52 3.76 -3.88 14.92
C VAL A 52 5.27 -4.17 14.87
N GLY A 53 5.93 -4.25 16.02
CA GLY A 53 7.37 -4.54 16.07
C GLY A 53 7.70 -5.94 15.53
N GLN A 54 6.82 -6.92 15.73
CA GLN A 54 7.00 -8.28 15.21
C GLN A 54 6.81 -8.36 13.70
N MET A 55 5.93 -7.53 13.13
CA MET A 55 5.72 -7.41 11.70
C MET A 55 6.91 -6.71 11.05
N ASP A 56 7.35 -5.59 11.62
CA ASP A 56 8.49 -4.82 11.14
C ASP A 56 9.77 -5.67 11.12
N ALA A 57 10.08 -6.34 12.23
CA ALA A 57 11.27 -7.20 12.31
C ALA A 57 11.26 -8.37 11.30
N ARG A 58 10.08 -8.88 10.92
CA ARG A 58 9.98 -9.95 9.91
C ARG A 58 10.19 -9.43 8.49
N LEU A 59 9.69 -8.23 8.20
CA LEU A 59 9.90 -7.57 6.92
C LEU A 59 11.36 -7.17 6.73
N GLU A 60 11.96 -6.53 7.73
CA GLU A 60 13.37 -6.09 7.70
C GLU A 60 14.35 -7.25 7.53
N ARG A 61 14.10 -8.38 8.22
CA ARG A 61 14.96 -9.56 8.11
C ARG A 61 14.75 -10.35 6.81
N ALA A 62 13.76 -9.98 5.99
CA ALA A 62 13.38 -10.68 4.76
C ALA A 62 13.29 -12.21 4.93
N LEU A 63 12.82 -12.68 6.10
CA LEU A 63 12.82 -14.11 6.45
C LEU A 63 11.96 -14.96 5.51
N ALA A 64 10.97 -14.33 4.88
CA ALA A 64 10.12 -14.93 3.87
C ALA A 64 9.60 -13.84 2.91
N PRO A 65 9.27 -14.19 1.65
CA PRO A 65 8.67 -13.25 0.70
C PRO A 65 7.32 -12.68 1.17
N ILE A 66 6.60 -13.42 2.03
CA ILE A 66 5.27 -13.05 2.53
C ILE A 66 5.21 -13.30 4.03
N THR A 67 4.78 -12.28 4.79
CA THR A 67 4.44 -12.42 6.21
C THR A 67 2.92 -12.43 6.40
N VAL A 68 2.39 -13.43 7.09
CA VAL A 68 0.94 -13.58 7.32
C VAL A 68 0.60 -13.29 8.78
N LEU A 69 -0.28 -12.31 9.00
CA LEU A 69 -0.85 -12.00 10.32
C LEU A 69 -2.22 -12.65 10.48
N ARG A 70 -2.35 -13.57 11.46
CA ARG A 70 -3.61 -14.28 11.75
C ARG A 70 -4.12 -14.00 13.16
N GLY A 71 -5.42 -14.11 13.36
CA GLY A 71 -6.07 -14.01 14.68
C GLY A 71 -7.55 -13.61 14.61
N PRO A 72 -8.27 -13.60 15.75
CA PRO A 72 -9.71 -13.29 15.81
C PRO A 72 -10.07 -11.92 15.21
N ARG A 73 -11.35 -11.74 14.83
CA ARG A 73 -11.85 -10.43 14.36
C ARG A 73 -11.69 -9.37 15.48
N GLN A 74 -11.51 -8.12 15.07
CA GLN A 74 -11.47 -6.95 15.97
C GLN A 74 -10.32 -6.88 17.00
N ILE A 75 -9.27 -7.69 16.87
CA ILE A 75 -8.07 -7.60 17.75
C ILE A 75 -7.07 -6.49 17.38
N GLY A 76 -7.41 -5.63 16.41
CA GLY A 76 -6.53 -4.54 15.97
C GLY A 76 -5.50 -4.89 14.89
N LYS A 77 -5.69 -5.96 14.11
CA LYS A 77 -4.80 -6.31 12.97
C LYS A 77 -4.71 -5.17 11.94
N THR A 78 -5.86 -4.60 11.55
CA THR A 78 -5.90 -3.46 10.61
C THR A 78 -5.17 -2.24 11.17
N THR A 79 -5.35 -1.95 12.47
CA THR A 79 -4.62 -0.88 13.14
C THR A 79 -3.11 -1.15 13.13
N ALA A 80 -2.67 -2.39 13.34
CA ALA A 80 -1.25 -2.74 13.30
C ALA A 80 -0.66 -2.54 11.90
N HIS A 81 -1.36 -2.93 10.83
CA HIS A 81 -0.93 -2.64 9.45
C HIS A 81 -0.79 -1.14 9.19
N LEU A 82 -1.75 -0.32 9.59
CA LEU A 82 -1.68 1.13 9.38
C LEU A 82 -0.56 1.78 10.21
N GLN A 83 -0.36 1.33 11.45
CA GLN A 83 0.77 1.79 12.27
C GLN A 83 2.11 1.42 11.65
N LEU A 84 2.25 0.22 11.08
CA LEU A 84 3.44 -0.18 10.34
C LEU A 84 3.66 0.69 9.09
N ILE A 85 2.62 0.95 8.30
CA ILE A 85 2.73 1.83 7.12
C ILE A 85 3.23 3.23 7.52
N ARG A 86 2.69 3.79 8.60
CA ARG A 86 3.17 5.07 9.15
C ARG A 86 4.65 5.00 9.51
N ASP A 87 5.10 3.93 10.13
CA ASP A 87 6.51 3.76 10.50
C ASP A 87 7.40 3.62 9.26
N LEU A 88 6.97 2.88 8.23
CA LEU A 88 7.68 2.76 6.96
C LEU A 88 7.84 4.11 6.27
N LEU A 89 6.75 4.87 6.15
CA LEU A 89 6.77 6.22 5.59
C LEU A 89 7.65 7.16 6.43
N GLY A 90 7.58 7.07 7.76
CA GLY A 90 8.40 7.87 8.68
C GLY A 90 9.90 7.57 8.60
N ARG A 91 10.29 6.35 8.21
CA ARG A 91 11.68 5.95 7.96
C ARG A 91 12.16 6.29 6.54
N GLY A 92 11.31 6.87 5.69
CA GLY A 92 11.67 7.30 4.34
C GLY A 92 11.41 6.27 3.24
N VAL A 93 10.66 5.20 3.51
CA VAL A 93 10.22 4.29 2.43
C VAL A 93 9.37 5.10 1.44
N ALA A 94 9.74 5.03 0.16
CA ALA A 94 9.05 5.77 -0.89
C ALA A 94 7.56 5.39 -0.91
N PRO A 95 6.62 6.36 -0.93
CA PRO A 95 5.19 6.09 -0.93
C PRO A 95 4.74 5.13 -2.05
N ALA A 96 5.40 5.20 -3.20
CA ALA A 96 5.15 4.35 -4.36
C ALA A 96 5.49 2.87 -4.13
N ARG A 97 6.28 2.53 -3.10
CA ARG A 97 6.65 1.14 -2.74
C ARG A 97 5.68 0.50 -1.75
N ILE A 98 4.63 1.21 -1.35
CA ILE A 98 3.63 0.74 -0.39
C ILE A 98 2.27 0.70 -1.07
N LEU A 99 1.74 -0.52 -1.23
CA LEU A 99 0.37 -0.79 -1.68
C LEU A 99 -0.42 -1.44 -0.54
N ARG A 100 -1.52 -0.80 -0.15
CA ARG A 100 -2.54 -1.35 0.74
C ARG A 100 -3.79 -1.68 -0.06
N LEU A 101 -4.28 -2.89 0.14
CA LEU A 101 -5.50 -3.40 -0.48
C LEU A 101 -6.41 -4.02 0.58
N GLN A 102 -7.70 -3.66 0.58
CA GLN A 102 -8.73 -4.37 1.33
C GLN A 102 -9.59 -5.20 0.37
N CYS A 103 -9.48 -6.53 0.44
CA CYS A 103 -10.22 -7.43 -0.45
C CYS A 103 -11.70 -7.62 -0.03
N ASP A 104 -12.05 -7.23 1.20
CA ASP A 104 -13.37 -7.54 1.78
C ASP A 104 -14.43 -6.48 1.47
N GLU A 105 -13.99 -5.23 1.26
CA GLU A 105 -14.85 -4.03 1.20
C GLU A 105 -15.08 -3.53 -0.23
N LEU A 106 -14.54 -4.22 -1.24
CA LEU A 106 -14.58 -3.80 -2.64
C LEU A 106 -15.27 -4.84 -3.53
N PRO A 107 -16.60 -4.72 -3.76
CA PRO A 107 -17.36 -5.65 -4.59
C PRO A 107 -16.80 -5.79 -6.01
N GLU A 108 -16.21 -4.72 -6.56
CA GLU A 108 -15.62 -4.72 -7.90
C GLU A 108 -14.36 -5.58 -7.97
N ILE A 109 -13.53 -5.62 -6.93
CA ILE A 109 -12.36 -6.51 -6.87
C ILE A 109 -12.80 -7.96 -7.00
N ARG A 110 -13.89 -8.35 -6.33
CA ARG A 110 -14.39 -9.73 -6.37
C ARG A 110 -14.89 -10.16 -7.75
N ARG A 111 -15.17 -9.21 -8.64
CA ARG A 111 -15.64 -9.46 -10.01
C ARG A 111 -14.49 -9.53 -11.02
N LEU A 112 -13.29 -9.11 -10.64
CA LEU A 112 -12.13 -9.18 -11.53
C LEU A 112 -11.68 -10.63 -11.70
N PRO A 113 -11.39 -11.08 -12.94
CA PRO A 113 -10.59 -12.28 -13.13
C PRO A 113 -9.20 -12.02 -12.56
N GLU A 114 -8.71 -12.92 -11.71
CA GLU A 114 -7.37 -12.83 -11.10
C GLU A 114 -7.10 -11.48 -10.40
N PRO A 115 -7.88 -11.14 -9.35
CA PRO A 115 -7.93 -9.78 -8.79
C PRO A 115 -6.58 -9.25 -8.31
N ILE A 116 -5.76 -10.12 -7.72
CA ILE A 116 -4.42 -9.74 -7.25
C ILE A 116 -3.54 -9.35 -8.44
N LEU A 117 -3.53 -10.17 -9.51
CA LEU A 117 -2.72 -9.91 -10.69
C LEU A 117 -3.14 -8.62 -11.39
N ARG A 118 -4.45 -8.39 -11.57
CA ARG A 118 -4.95 -7.16 -12.22
C ARG A 118 -4.60 -5.90 -11.42
N VAL A 119 -4.70 -5.97 -10.09
CA VAL A 119 -4.32 -4.84 -9.22
C VAL A 119 -2.82 -4.59 -9.23
N VAL A 120 -2.00 -5.65 -9.24
CA VAL A 120 -0.53 -5.54 -9.33
C VAL A 120 -0.11 -4.98 -10.69
N ASP A 121 -0.65 -5.49 -11.80
CA ASP A 121 -0.39 -5.00 -13.15
C ASP A 121 -0.70 -3.48 -13.26
N TRP A 122 -1.83 -3.08 -12.69
CA TRP A 122 -2.20 -1.66 -12.62
C TRP A 122 -1.21 -0.87 -11.75
N PHE A 123 -0.86 -1.38 -10.57
CA PHE A 123 0.05 -0.71 -9.64
C PHE A 123 1.45 -0.49 -10.25
N GLU A 124 2.00 -1.49 -10.94
CA GLU A 124 3.28 -1.38 -11.67
C GLU A 124 3.24 -0.24 -12.70
N ARG A 125 2.19 -0.18 -13.51
CA ARG A 125 2.06 0.81 -14.60
C ARG A 125 1.69 2.21 -14.10
N ALA A 126 0.80 2.29 -13.12
CA ALA A 126 0.17 3.53 -12.70
C ALA A 126 0.97 4.22 -11.60
N ILE A 127 1.51 3.46 -10.64
CA ILE A 127 2.13 3.99 -9.42
C ILE A 127 3.65 3.77 -9.42
N LEU A 128 4.11 2.54 -9.63
CA LEU A 128 5.54 2.19 -9.50
C LEU A 128 6.37 2.63 -10.72
N LYS A 129 5.75 2.72 -11.90
CA LYS A 129 6.35 3.07 -13.21
C LYS A 129 7.47 2.11 -13.67
N LYS A 130 7.49 0.92 -13.09
CA LYS A 130 8.39 -0.20 -13.38
C LYS A 130 7.76 -1.47 -12.79
N THR A 131 8.29 -2.63 -13.16
CA THR A 131 7.87 -3.91 -12.58
C THR A 131 8.32 -4.04 -11.13
N LEU A 132 7.65 -4.90 -10.36
CA LEU A 132 8.06 -5.26 -9.00
C LEU A 132 9.49 -5.85 -8.98
N ASN A 133 9.84 -6.61 -10.01
CA ASN A 133 11.18 -7.21 -10.13
C ASN A 133 12.25 -6.14 -10.35
N GLU A 134 12.02 -5.17 -11.24
CA GLU A 134 12.95 -4.03 -11.40
C GLU A 134 13.10 -3.25 -10.10
N ALA A 135 12.00 -2.97 -9.41
CA ALA A 135 12.03 -2.27 -8.13
C ALA A 135 12.76 -3.05 -7.01
N ALA A 136 12.78 -4.38 -7.08
CA ALA A 136 13.47 -5.24 -6.11
C ALA A 136 15.00 -5.23 -6.27
N HIS A 137 15.51 -4.80 -7.43
CA HIS A 137 16.94 -4.67 -7.70
C HIS A 137 17.53 -3.28 -7.38
N GLU A 138 16.69 -2.35 -6.91
CA GLU A 138 17.06 -1.01 -6.42
C GLU A 138 17.18 -0.98 -4.90
#